data_AF-A0A7Y9LT17-F1
#
_entry.id   AF-A0A7Y9LT17-F1
#
_cell.length_a   1.000
_cell.length_b   1.000
_cell.length_c   1.000
_cell.angle_alpha   90.00
_cell.angle_beta   90.00
_cell.angle_gamma   90.00
#
_symmetry.space_group_name_H-M   'P 1'
#
loop_
_entity.id
_entity.type
_entity.pdbx_description
1 polymer ?
#
loop_
_entity_poly.entity_id
_entity_poly.type
_entity_poly.pdbx_seq_one_letter_code
_entity_poly.pdbx_strand_id
1 'polypeptide(L)'
;MSNLFGSARALVDPRSVPDGDTVGSYISYLDAQKAVDYLADQQFPVQLVSIVGNDLKMVERVTGKLSYPRVALNGAMTGAWFGLFVGLLLSFIGSSPGGALLSIPIAMLLGAAFWMLFGIVTYAAQRGKRDFTSTSQVLASNYDVIVAREASADARRLLQNLPMAQQPQARPAQVPYQAPNQNQQPPAPPRPEGWTDPYAAPSTPTNASAPSAPSAPSNATGNPAEPQVPKLEGVSNTPPGSYSDLPDGRPQYGIRVQPDAAPSPDATPSETPTQPQAEQEPKQN
;
A
#
# COMPACT_ATOMS: atom_id res chain seq x y z
N MET A 1 26.72 -45.61 -2.20
CA MET A 1 25.72 -44.93 -1.36
C MET A 1 25.17 -43.76 -2.15
N SER A 2 24.00 -43.92 -2.75
CA SER A 2 23.39 -42.98 -3.68
C SER A 2 22.24 -42.24 -2.99
N ASN A 3 22.43 -40.95 -2.70
CA ASN A 3 21.34 -40.06 -2.31
C ASN A 3 20.55 -39.68 -3.58
N LEU A 4 19.55 -40.50 -3.91
CA LEU A 4 18.73 -40.43 -5.13
C LEU A 4 17.29 -39.92 -4.88
N PHE A 5 17.00 -39.35 -3.70
CA PHE A 5 15.66 -38.84 -3.38
C PHE A 5 15.72 -37.39 -2.90
N GLY A 6 16.14 -36.51 -3.81
CA GLY A 6 15.78 -35.10 -3.76
C GLY A 6 14.65 -34.88 -4.74
N SER A 7 13.40 -35.16 -4.34
CA SER A 7 12.24 -34.70 -5.10
C SER A 7 12.40 -33.21 -5.30
N ALA A 8 12.44 -32.77 -6.56
CA ALA A 8 12.47 -31.36 -6.90
C ALA A 8 11.28 -30.69 -6.18
N ARG A 9 11.57 -29.98 -5.09
CA ARG A 9 10.60 -29.04 -4.51
C ARG A 9 10.24 -28.12 -5.66
N ALA A 10 8.99 -28.18 -6.11
CA ALA A 10 8.44 -27.15 -6.97
C ALA A 10 8.85 -25.82 -6.33
N LEU A 11 9.63 -25.05 -7.08
CA LEU A 11 10.17 -23.78 -6.63
C LEU A 11 8.98 -22.85 -6.46
N VAL A 12 8.36 -22.85 -5.27
CA VAL A 12 7.38 -21.84 -4.88
C VAL A 12 8.12 -20.52 -5.01
N ASP A 13 7.79 -19.74 -6.03
CA ASP A 13 8.40 -18.42 -6.21
C ASP A 13 8.01 -17.57 -5.00
N PRO A 14 8.95 -17.19 -4.13
CA PRO A 14 8.65 -16.43 -2.92
C PRO A 14 8.07 -15.05 -3.22
N ARG A 15 7.97 -14.65 -4.50
CA ARG A 15 7.42 -13.38 -4.97
C ARG A 15 6.00 -13.49 -5.53
N SER A 16 5.39 -14.69 -5.56
CA SER A 16 4.04 -14.90 -6.05
C SER A 16 3.08 -15.24 -4.91
N VAL A 17 1.81 -14.81 -5.03
CA VAL A 17 0.77 -15.23 -4.09
C VAL A 17 0.52 -16.73 -4.30
N PRO A 18 0.45 -17.56 -3.23
CA PRO A 18 0.24 -18.99 -3.36
C PRO A 18 -1.02 -19.32 -4.15
N ASP A 19 -0.88 -20.19 -5.17
CA ASP A 19 -2.01 -20.71 -5.93
C ASP A 19 -2.82 -21.71 -5.07
N GLY A 20 -4.14 -21.56 -5.05
CA GLY A 20 -5.03 -22.45 -4.30
C GLY A 20 -6.43 -21.88 -4.08
N ASP A 21 -7.21 -22.58 -3.25
CA ASP A 21 -8.54 -22.14 -2.85
C ASP A 21 -8.54 -21.69 -1.39
N THR A 22 -9.18 -20.57 -1.09
CA THR A 22 -9.44 -20.16 0.29
C THR A 22 -10.38 -21.16 0.97
N VAL A 23 -9.95 -21.75 2.08
CA VAL A 23 -10.73 -22.70 2.89
C VAL A 23 -11.31 -22.05 4.14
N GLY A 24 -10.73 -20.94 4.58
CA GLY A 24 -11.20 -20.12 5.70
C GLY A 24 -10.65 -18.71 5.63
N SER A 25 -11.38 -17.73 6.19
CA SER A 25 -10.96 -16.34 6.29
C SER A 25 -11.18 -15.86 7.71
N TYR A 26 -10.17 -15.22 8.30
CA TYR A 26 -10.09 -14.88 9.71
C TYR A 26 -9.64 -13.43 9.89
N ILE A 27 -10.15 -12.73 10.91
CA ILE A 27 -9.74 -11.34 11.18
C ILE A 27 -8.40 -11.29 11.92
N SER A 28 -8.10 -12.32 12.70
CA SER A 28 -6.88 -12.43 13.49
C SER A 28 -5.93 -13.47 12.90
N TYR A 29 -4.64 -13.12 12.82
CA TYR A 29 -3.59 -14.06 12.45
C TYR A 29 -3.59 -15.28 13.37
N LEU A 30 -3.86 -15.09 14.67
CA LEU A 30 -3.88 -16.17 15.64
C LEU A 30 -5.01 -17.17 15.35
N ASP A 31 -6.15 -16.70 14.83
CA ASP A 31 -7.26 -17.59 14.48
C ASP A 31 -6.95 -18.35 13.18
N ALA A 32 -6.36 -17.69 12.17
CA ALA A 32 -5.83 -18.38 11.00
C ALA A 32 -4.79 -19.46 11.39
N GLN A 33 -3.90 -19.14 12.34
CA GLN A 33 -2.92 -20.09 12.86
C GLN A 33 -3.59 -21.29 13.54
N LYS A 34 -4.58 -21.07 14.40
CA LYS A 34 -5.35 -22.17 15.02
C LYS A 34 -6.00 -23.09 13.99
N ALA A 35 -6.49 -22.54 12.88
CA ALA A 35 -7.06 -23.34 11.80
C ALA A 35 -6.01 -24.23 11.13
N VAL A 36 -4.80 -23.70 10.89
CA VAL A 36 -3.68 -24.50 10.37
C VAL A 36 -3.20 -25.53 11.39
N ASP A 37 -3.11 -25.17 12.66
CA ASP A 37 -2.74 -26.09 13.75
C ASP A 37 -3.75 -27.25 13.85
N TYR A 38 -5.05 -26.95 13.75
CA TYR A 38 -6.10 -27.99 13.73
C TYR A 38 -5.97 -28.91 12.52
N LEU A 39 -5.65 -28.38 11.33
CA LEU A 39 -5.38 -29.20 10.15
C LEU A 39 -4.17 -30.12 10.40
N ALA A 40 -3.09 -29.61 10.98
CA ALA A 40 -1.93 -30.41 11.37
C ALA A 40 -2.30 -31.55 12.33
N ASP A 41 -3.13 -31.26 13.34
CA ASP A 41 -3.57 -32.25 14.34
C ASP A 41 -4.39 -33.39 13.71
N GLN A 42 -5.12 -33.10 12.62
CA GLN A 42 -5.85 -34.07 11.80
C GLN A 42 -4.97 -34.73 10.73
N GLN A 43 -3.64 -34.62 10.85
CA GLN A 43 -2.64 -35.19 9.92
C GLN A 43 -2.81 -34.70 8.48
N PHE A 44 -3.39 -33.51 8.29
CA PHE A 44 -3.46 -32.87 6.99
C PHE A 44 -2.05 -32.42 6.53
N PRO A 45 -1.71 -32.53 5.24
CA PRO A 45 -0.41 -32.07 4.71
C PRO A 45 -0.31 -30.53 4.75
N VAL A 46 0.15 -29.98 5.87
CA VAL A 46 0.29 -28.52 6.08
C VAL A 46 1.26 -27.84 5.11
N GLN A 47 2.09 -28.60 4.41
CA GLN A 47 2.97 -28.06 3.35
C GLN A 47 2.16 -27.52 2.16
N LEU A 48 0.89 -27.91 2.03
CA LEU A 48 -0.04 -27.42 1.02
C LEU A 48 -0.88 -26.22 1.49
N VAL A 49 -0.62 -25.72 2.71
CA VAL A 49 -1.41 -24.65 3.35
C VAL A 49 -0.57 -23.37 3.41
N SER A 50 -1.19 -22.25 3.07
CA SER A 50 -0.61 -20.92 3.13
C SER A 50 -1.54 -19.95 3.85
N ILE A 51 -1.00 -19.09 4.70
CA ILE A 51 -1.76 -17.99 5.32
C ILE A 51 -1.42 -16.71 4.55
N VAL A 52 -2.43 -16.09 3.94
CA VAL A 52 -2.28 -14.87 3.14
C VAL A 52 -2.98 -13.72 3.84
N GLY A 53 -2.22 -12.68 4.19
CA GLY A 53 -2.77 -11.43 4.71
C GLY A 53 -3.28 -10.55 3.57
N ASN A 54 -4.58 -10.27 3.58
CA ASN A 54 -5.25 -9.44 2.59
C ASN A 54 -5.48 -8.02 3.12
N ASP A 55 -5.69 -7.09 2.18
CA ASP A 55 -5.99 -5.68 2.47
C ASP A 55 -5.01 -5.05 3.47
N LEU A 56 -3.74 -5.07 3.09
CA LEU A 56 -2.65 -4.51 3.87
C LEU A 56 -2.86 -3.01 4.05
N LYS A 57 -3.05 -2.60 5.30
CA LYS A 57 -3.12 -1.21 5.72
C LYS A 57 -1.81 -0.82 6.36
N MET A 58 -1.19 0.23 5.83
CA MET A 58 -0.10 0.90 6.53
C MET A 58 -0.71 1.79 7.62
N VAL A 59 -0.49 1.45 8.87
CA VAL A 59 -0.95 2.20 10.04
C VAL A 59 0.23 2.98 10.60
N GLU A 60 0.14 4.30 10.53
CA GLU A 60 1.07 5.21 11.19
C GLU A 60 0.58 5.48 12.61
N ARG A 61 1.24 4.87 13.61
CA ARG A 61 0.90 5.06 15.02
C ARG A 61 1.66 6.27 15.57
N VAL A 62 0.93 7.35 15.80
CA VAL A 62 1.47 8.55 16.47
C VAL A 62 1.77 8.21 17.93
N THR A 63 3.05 8.19 18.28
CA THR A 63 3.53 7.80 19.62
C THR A 63 3.67 9.01 20.55
N GLY A 64 3.72 10.23 20.00
CA GLY A 64 3.63 11.47 20.79
C GLY A 64 4.16 12.70 20.06
N LYS A 65 4.10 13.84 20.74
CA LYS A 65 4.69 15.09 20.26
C LYS A 65 6.21 15.04 20.33
N LEU A 66 6.88 15.44 19.24
CA LEU A 66 8.32 15.64 19.22
C LEU A 66 8.60 17.03 19.79
N SER A 67 9.31 17.11 20.92
CA SER A 67 9.54 18.36 21.64
C SER A 67 11.03 18.55 21.91
N TYR A 68 11.47 19.82 21.88
CA TYR A 68 12.83 20.22 22.23
C TYR A 68 13.38 19.58 23.50
N PRO A 69 12.67 19.54 24.65
CA PRO A 69 13.20 18.91 25.85
C PRO A 69 13.43 17.40 25.69
N ARG A 70 12.57 16.69 24.94
CA ARG A 70 12.76 15.25 24.69
C ARG A 70 13.96 14.99 23.79
N VAL A 71 14.15 15.81 22.75
CA VAL A 71 15.33 15.72 21.87
C VAL A 71 16.61 16.07 22.64
N ALA A 72 16.57 17.14 23.44
CA ALA A 72 17.69 17.58 24.27
C ALA A 72 18.10 16.49 25.27
N LEU A 73 17.12 15.86 25.94
CA LEU A 73 17.36 14.77 26.89
C LEU A 73 18.01 13.56 26.19
N ASN A 74 17.45 13.12 25.06
CA ASN A 74 18.00 11.98 24.31
C ASN A 74 19.42 12.29 23.81
N GLY A 75 19.64 13.49 23.25
CA GLY A 75 20.97 13.94 22.84
C GLY A 75 21.96 14.00 24.00
N ALA A 76 21.56 14.54 25.15
CA ALA A 76 22.39 14.58 26.35
C ALA A 76 22.74 13.18 26.86
N MET A 77 21.81 12.23 26.82
CA MET A 77 22.04 10.85 27.26
C MET A 77 23.05 10.14 26.36
N THR A 78 22.88 10.24 25.03
CA THR A 78 23.86 9.74 24.05
C THR A 78 25.21 10.42 24.20
N GLY A 79 25.22 11.74 24.41
CA GLY A 79 26.43 12.52 24.62
C GLY A 79 27.16 12.21 25.92
N ALA A 80 26.43 11.93 26.99
CA ALA A 80 26.99 11.53 28.27
C ALA A 80 27.69 10.18 28.15
N TRP A 81 27.07 9.21 27.47
CA TRP A 81 27.72 7.92 27.19
C TRP A 81 28.99 8.09 26.33
N PHE A 82 28.92 8.92 25.28
CA PHE A 82 30.09 9.23 24.46
C PHE A 82 31.19 9.95 25.26
N GLY A 83 30.82 10.93 26.08
CA GLY A 83 31.74 11.67 26.94
C GLY A 83 32.36 10.80 28.03
N LEU A 84 31.61 9.84 28.56
CA LEU A 84 32.12 8.80 29.45
C LEU A 84 33.16 7.94 28.72
N PHE A 85 32.86 7.48 27.51
CA PHE A 85 33.81 6.71 26.71
C PHE A 85 35.10 7.49 26.41
N VAL A 86 34.99 8.75 25.96
CA VAL A 86 36.15 9.62 25.70
C VAL A 86 36.91 9.91 27.00
N GLY A 87 36.19 10.16 28.10
CA GLY A 87 36.78 10.39 29.42
C GLY A 87 37.58 9.18 29.92
N LEU A 88 37.08 7.96 29.70
CA LEU A 88 37.80 6.73 30.00
C LEU A 88 39.06 6.58 29.13
N LEU A 89 38.95 6.84 27.82
CA LEU A 89 40.10 6.79 26.93
C LEU A 89 41.19 7.79 27.34
N LEU A 90 40.80 9.03 27.65
CA LEU A 90 41.71 10.06 28.16
C LEU A 90 42.30 9.70 29.52
N SER A 91 41.55 9.00 30.38
CA SER A 91 42.05 8.50 31.66
C SER A 91 43.14 7.44 31.49
N PHE A 92 43.11 6.62 30.43
CA PHE A 92 44.16 5.63 30.14
C PHE A 92 45.40 6.26 29.48
N ILE A 93 45.22 7.32 28.69
CA ILE A 93 46.30 7.99 27.94
C ILE A 93 46.97 9.09 28.78
N GLY A 94 46.21 9.77 29.64
CA GLY A 94 46.69 10.88 30.47
C GLY A 94 47.46 10.41 31.70
N SER A 95 48.78 10.55 31.71
CA SER A 95 49.70 10.04 32.73
C SER A 95 49.67 10.77 34.10
N SER A 96 48.52 11.32 34.53
CA SER A 96 48.38 12.02 35.81
C SER A 96 47.34 11.35 36.72
N PRO A 97 47.76 10.65 37.79
CA PRO A 97 46.88 9.90 38.71
C PRO A 97 45.76 10.75 39.38
N GLY A 98 45.94 12.07 39.48
CA GLY A 98 44.95 12.99 40.06
C GLY A 98 44.01 13.67 39.05
N GLY A 99 44.36 13.68 37.75
CA GLY A 99 43.55 14.33 36.70
C GLY A 99 42.48 13.42 36.11
N ALA A 100 42.73 12.11 36.11
CA ALA A 100 41.86 11.07 35.56
C ALA A 100 40.46 11.02 36.20
N LEU A 101 40.38 11.18 37.52
CA LEU A 101 39.10 11.14 38.25
C LEU A 101 38.22 12.38 37.98
N LEU A 102 38.84 13.53 37.67
CA LEU A 102 38.13 14.75 37.30
C LEU A 102 37.83 14.81 35.80
N SER A 103 38.65 14.18 34.94
CA SER A 103 38.45 14.21 33.49
C SER A 103 37.20 13.46 33.04
N ILE A 104 36.83 12.36 33.70
CA ILE A 104 35.65 11.56 33.36
C ILE A 104 34.33 12.35 33.54
N PRO A 105 34.00 12.90 34.72
CA PRO A 105 32.76 13.65 34.90
C PRO A 105 32.73 14.91 34.03
N ILE A 106 33.87 15.59 33.83
CA ILE A 106 33.96 16.77 32.96
C ILE A 106 33.71 16.37 31.49
N ALA A 107 34.34 15.31 31.01
CA ALA A 107 34.14 14.81 29.64
C ALA A 107 32.69 14.35 29.40
N MET A 108 32.07 13.70 30.39
CA MET A 108 30.66 13.32 30.35
C MET A 108 29.74 14.54 30.27
N LEU A 109 29.98 15.58 31.09
CA LEU A 109 29.20 16.82 31.05
C LEU A 109 29.36 17.59 29.74
N LEU A 110 30.59 17.72 29.25
CA LEU A 110 30.87 18.37 27.97
C LEU A 110 30.28 17.58 26.79
N GLY A 111 30.41 16.26 26.80
CA GLY A 111 29.81 15.37 25.81
C GLY A 111 28.29 15.49 25.82
N ALA A 112 27.66 15.47 26.99
CA ALA A 112 26.22 15.66 27.14
C ALA A 112 25.76 17.03 26.63
N ALA A 113 26.43 18.12 27.01
CA ALA A 113 26.09 19.47 26.58
C ALA A 113 26.25 19.66 25.08
N PHE A 114 27.37 19.17 24.51
CA PHE A 114 27.63 19.26 23.07
C PHE A 114 26.57 18.49 22.25
N TRP A 115 26.32 17.23 22.60
CA TRP A 115 25.33 16.42 21.88
C TRP A 115 23.89 16.88 22.11
N MET A 116 23.58 17.45 23.28
CA MET A 116 22.30 18.12 23.52
C MET A 116 22.11 19.28 22.54
N LEU A 117 23.07 20.19 22.45
CA LEU A 117 23.01 21.33 21.54
C LEU A 117 22.96 20.88 20.08
N PHE A 118 23.77 19.89 19.71
CA PHE A 118 23.76 19.31 18.38
C PHE A 118 22.41 18.67 18.04
N GLY A 119 21.81 17.91 18.96
CA GLY A 119 20.47 17.34 18.82
C GLY A 119 19.39 18.41 18.65
N ILE A 120 19.47 19.51 19.40
CA ILE A 120 18.53 20.63 19.27
C ILE A 120 18.69 21.32 17.91
N VAL A 121 19.92 21.60 17.47
CA VAL A 121 20.20 22.27 16.19
C VAL A 121 19.76 21.41 15.01
N THR A 122 20.09 20.12 15.04
CA THR A 122 19.66 19.17 13.99
C THR A 122 18.15 19.02 13.94
N TYR A 123 17.48 18.95 15.10
CA TYR A 123 16.03 18.96 15.17
C TYR A 123 15.44 20.27 14.64
N ALA A 124 16.01 21.42 15.01
CA ALA A 124 15.56 22.72 14.51
C ALA A 124 15.70 22.85 12.99
N ALA A 125 16.77 22.31 12.39
CA ALA A 125 16.98 22.29 10.94
C ALA A 125 15.99 21.38 10.19
N GLN A 126 15.48 20.34 10.86
CA GLN A 126 14.49 19.41 10.30
C GLN A 126 13.04 19.75 10.70
N ARG A 127 12.87 20.74 11.59
CA ARG A 127 11.58 21.16 12.14
C ARG A 127 10.71 21.74 11.03
N GLY A 128 9.42 21.38 11.05
CA GLY A 128 8.42 21.89 10.11
C GLY A 128 7.78 20.86 9.19
N LYS A 129 8.32 19.62 9.13
CA LYS A 129 7.70 18.54 8.35
C LYS A 129 6.94 17.52 9.20
N ARG A 130 7.29 17.33 10.48
CA ARG A 130 6.65 16.35 11.39
C ARG A 130 6.81 16.77 12.86
N ASP A 131 5.73 17.26 13.50
CA ASP A 131 5.71 17.58 14.94
C ASP A 131 5.38 16.38 15.84
N PHE A 132 5.43 15.18 15.25
CA PHE A 132 5.01 13.94 15.87
C PHE A 132 6.05 12.86 15.61
N THR A 133 6.32 12.06 16.65
CA THR A 133 7.02 10.78 16.47
C THR A 133 5.97 9.73 16.13
N SER A 134 6.23 8.96 15.08
CA SER A 134 5.35 7.90 14.63
C SER A 134 6.12 6.64 14.30
N THR A 135 5.46 5.51 14.51
CA THR A 135 5.94 4.20 14.06
C THR A 135 5.04 3.74 12.91
N SER A 136 5.64 3.35 11.79
CA SER A 136 4.91 2.80 10.66
C SER A 136 4.85 1.28 10.79
N GLN A 137 3.65 0.72 10.71
CA GLN A 137 3.41 -0.72 10.75
C GLN A 137 2.48 -1.11 9.60
N VAL A 138 2.72 -2.27 8.98
CA VAL A 138 1.83 -2.84 7.99
C VAL A 138 0.98 -3.90 8.68
N LEU A 139 -0.35 -3.79 8.58
CA LEU A 139 -1.30 -4.70 9.19
C LEU A 139 -2.31 -5.19 8.15
N ALA A 140 -2.55 -6.50 8.08
CA ALA A 140 -3.60 -7.06 7.22
C ALA A 140 -4.98 -6.85 7.86
N SER A 141 -6.01 -6.66 7.04
CA SER A 141 -7.39 -6.55 7.55
C SER A 141 -8.03 -7.91 7.78
N ASN A 142 -7.63 -8.91 7.01
CA ASN A 142 -8.04 -10.30 7.13
C ASN A 142 -6.90 -11.23 6.69
N TYR A 143 -6.99 -12.47 7.15
CA TYR A 143 -6.04 -13.54 6.91
C TYR A 143 -6.80 -14.72 6.33
N ASP A 144 -6.49 -15.06 5.08
CA ASP A 144 -7.08 -16.19 4.38
C ASP A 144 -6.16 -17.39 4.49
N VAL A 145 -6.73 -18.53 4.86
CA VAL A 145 -6.05 -19.82 4.79
C VAL A 145 -6.33 -20.40 3.41
N ILE A 146 -5.30 -20.44 2.57
CA ILE A 146 -5.32 -20.96 1.21
C ILE A 146 -4.72 -22.36 1.22
N VAL A 147 -5.37 -23.29 0.53
CA VAL A 147 -4.89 -24.66 0.40
C VAL A 147 -4.78 -25.00 -1.09
N ALA A 148 -3.77 -25.79 -1.46
CA ALA A 148 -3.63 -26.32 -2.81
C ALA A 148 -4.94 -26.96 -3.29
N ARG A 149 -5.30 -26.73 -4.55
CA ARG A 149 -6.63 -27.01 -5.11
C ARG A 149 -7.03 -28.48 -4.99
N GLU A 150 -6.06 -29.37 -5.08
CA GLU A 150 -6.21 -30.83 -4.94
C GLU A 150 -6.65 -31.28 -3.54
N ALA A 151 -6.35 -30.50 -2.50
CA ALA A 151 -6.61 -30.86 -1.11
C ALA A 151 -7.60 -29.90 -0.41
N SER A 152 -8.10 -28.88 -1.12
CA SER A 152 -8.95 -27.82 -0.57
C SER A 152 -10.31 -28.35 -0.06
N ALA A 153 -10.89 -29.34 -0.75
CA ALA A 153 -12.16 -29.96 -0.35
C ALA A 153 -12.06 -30.71 0.98
N ASP A 154 -10.97 -31.48 1.17
CA ASP A 154 -10.73 -32.21 2.41
C ASP A 154 -10.44 -31.26 3.57
N ALA A 155 -9.62 -30.22 3.34
CA ALA A 155 -9.35 -29.19 4.35
C ALA A 155 -10.64 -28.49 4.81
N ARG A 156 -11.55 -28.13 3.90
CA ARG A 156 -12.86 -27.55 4.24
C ARG A 156 -13.70 -28.50 5.10
N ARG A 157 -13.70 -29.80 4.77
CA ARG A 157 -14.43 -30.82 5.56
C ARG A 157 -13.88 -30.92 6.98
N LEU A 158 -12.56 -30.88 7.15
CA LEU A 158 -11.94 -30.90 8.48
C LEU A 158 -12.28 -29.63 9.26
N LEU A 159 -12.12 -28.45 8.65
CA LEU A 159 -12.37 -27.16 9.31
C LEU A 159 -13.83 -26.92 9.70
N GLN A 160 -14.80 -27.63 9.12
CA GLN A 160 -16.20 -27.58 9.57
C GLN A 160 -16.38 -28.09 11.00
N ASN A 161 -15.48 -28.98 11.46
CA ASN A 161 -15.51 -29.55 12.80
C ASN A 161 -14.72 -28.72 13.81
N LEU A 162 -14.01 -27.68 13.38
CA LEU A 162 -13.25 -26.81 14.25
C LEU A 162 -14.21 -25.86 15.00
N PRO A 163 -14.34 -25.97 16.34
CA PRO A 163 -15.16 -25.06 17.13
C PRO A 163 -14.44 -23.71 17.26
N MET A 164 -14.45 -22.90 16.21
CA MET A 164 -14.12 -21.49 16.28
C MET A 164 -15.41 -20.68 16.34
N ALA A 165 -15.42 -19.61 17.13
CA ALA A 165 -16.48 -18.61 17.04
C ALA A 165 -16.54 -18.17 15.58
N GLN A 166 -17.62 -18.53 14.88
CA GLN A 166 -17.85 -18.18 13.49
C GLN A 166 -17.92 -16.66 13.42
N GLN A 167 -16.77 -16.02 13.22
CA GLN A 167 -16.74 -14.62 12.85
C GLN A 167 -17.35 -14.58 11.45
N PRO A 168 -18.38 -13.74 11.25
CA PRO A 168 -19.09 -13.70 9.98
C PRO A 168 -18.05 -13.50 8.89
N GLN A 169 -18.02 -14.43 7.93
CA GLN A 169 -17.25 -14.29 6.70
C GLN A 169 -17.51 -12.87 6.21
N ALA A 170 -16.50 -12.01 6.26
CA ALA A 170 -16.57 -10.65 5.74
C ALA A 170 -16.58 -10.74 4.21
N ARG A 171 -17.64 -11.32 3.65
CA ARG A 171 -18.03 -10.99 2.28
C ARG A 171 -18.37 -9.51 2.34
N PRO A 172 -17.74 -8.65 1.52
CA PRO A 172 -18.25 -7.30 1.39
C PRO A 172 -19.72 -7.43 1.02
N ALA A 173 -20.59 -7.02 1.94
CA ALA A 173 -22.00 -6.95 1.67
C ALA A 173 -22.13 -5.99 0.49
N GLN A 174 -22.38 -6.54 -0.71
CA GLN A 174 -22.95 -5.77 -1.79
C GLN A 174 -24.32 -5.35 -1.26
N VAL A 175 -24.37 -4.17 -0.63
CA VAL A 175 -25.63 -3.59 -0.20
C VAL A 175 -26.41 -3.39 -1.51
N PRO A 176 -27.56 -4.06 -1.71
CA PRO A 176 -28.40 -3.67 -2.82
C PRO A 176 -28.83 -2.25 -2.48
N TYR A 177 -28.46 -1.27 -3.30
CA TYR A 177 -28.95 0.08 -3.14
C TYR A 177 -30.47 0.04 -3.40
N GLN A 178 -31.25 -0.18 -2.35
CA GLN A 178 -32.69 -0.01 -2.38
C GLN A 178 -32.93 1.50 -2.44
N ALA A 179 -33.36 1.96 -3.61
CA ALA A 179 -33.73 3.36 -3.82
C ALA A 179 -34.76 3.76 -2.74
N PRO A 180 -34.54 4.88 -2.02
CA PRO A 180 -35.49 5.32 -1.01
C PRO A 180 -36.82 5.69 -1.67
N ASN A 181 -37.92 5.18 -1.11
CA ASN A 181 -39.27 5.58 -1.49
C ASN A 181 -39.43 7.10 -1.33
N GLN A 182 -39.71 7.82 -2.42
CA GLN A 182 -39.82 9.29 -2.49
C GLN A 182 -40.94 9.91 -1.64
N ASN A 183 -41.77 9.13 -0.95
CA ASN A 183 -43.00 9.62 -0.33
C ASN A 183 -42.88 9.94 1.18
N GLN A 184 -41.69 9.90 1.77
CA GLN A 184 -41.50 10.29 3.17
C GLN A 184 -40.28 11.19 3.33
N GLN A 185 -40.40 12.43 2.84
CA GLN A 185 -39.46 13.49 3.14
C GLN A 185 -39.98 14.22 4.40
N PRO A 186 -39.27 14.17 5.54
CA PRO A 186 -39.67 14.92 6.73
C PRO A 186 -39.72 16.42 6.41
N PRO A 187 -40.65 17.19 7.00
CA PRO A 187 -40.80 18.60 6.69
C PRO A 187 -39.51 19.36 7.03
N ALA A 188 -38.99 20.08 6.04
CA ALA A 188 -37.81 20.92 6.23
C ALA A 188 -38.10 22.05 7.23
N PRO A 189 -37.13 22.44 8.08
CA PRO A 189 -37.30 23.56 8.99
C PRO A 189 -37.58 24.86 8.22
N PRO A 190 -38.34 25.81 8.82
CA PRO A 190 -38.66 27.07 8.18
C PRO A 190 -37.39 27.83 7.83
N ARG A 191 -37.24 28.15 6.55
CA ARG A 191 -36.11 28.90 6.00
C ARG A 191 -36.18 30.36 6.49
N PRO A 192 -35.07 30.95 6.95
CA PRO A 192 -35.05 32.33 7.44
C PRO A 192 -35.43 33.33 6.34
N GLU A 193 -36.23 34.33 6.70
CA GLU A 193 -36.65 35.40 5.79
C GLU A 193 -35.43 36.20 5.30
N GLY A 194 -35.28 36.32 3.98
CA GLY A 194 -34.16 37.00 3.33
C GLY A 194 -33.17 36.08 2.60
N TRP A 195 -33.32 34.76 2.69
CA TRP A 195 -32.47 33.83 1.93
C TRP A 195 -33.05 33.53 0.55
N THR A 196 -32.41 34.05 -0.50
CA THR A 196 -32.71 33.76 -1.91
C THR A 196 -31.79 32.65 -2.42
N ASP A 197 -32.37 31.56 -2.93
CA ASP A 197 -31.64 30.38 -3.41
C ASP A 197 -31.08 30.64 -4.84
N PRO A 198 -29.76 30.74 -5.04
CA PRO A 198 -29.19 31.05 -6.35
C PRO A 198 -29.29 29.90 -7.36
N TYR A 199 -29.79 28.73 -6.95
CA TYR A 199 -29.95 27.54 -7.79
C TYR A 199 -31.41 27.13 -8.02
N ALA A 200 -32.39 27.91 -7.53
CA ALA A 200 -33.79 27.61 -7.80
C ALA A 200 -34.13 27.92 -9.27
N ALA A 201 -34.40 26.87 -10.05
CA ALA A 201 -35.00 27.02 -11.38
C ALA A 201 -36.44 27.57 -11.25
N PRO A 202 -36.88 28.48 -12.14
CA PRO A 202 -38.22 29.04 -12.07
C PRO A 202 -39.28 27.96 -12.35
N SER A 203 -40.04 27.57 -11.33
CA SER A 203 -41.20 26.70 -11.49
C SER A 203 -42.45 27.55 -11.78
N THR A 204 -43.05 27.30 -12.95
CA THR A 204 -44.40 27.81 -13.31
C THR A 204 -45.47 27.06 -12.50
N PRO A 205 -46.53 27.71 -12.01
CA PRO A 205 -47.58 27.02 -11.27
C PRO A 205 -48.64 26.46 -12.23
N THR A 206 -48.88 25.15 -12.19
CA THR A 206 -50.10 24.58 -12.78
C THR A 206 -50.75 23.61 -11.80
N ASN A 207 -52.04 23.86 -11.60
CA ASN A 207 -52.98 23.21 -10.70
C ASN A 207 -53.57 21.93 -11.34
N ALA A 208 -54.16 21.07 -10.49
CA ALA A 208 -55.14 20.00 -10.77
C ALA A 208 -54.68 18.55 -11.09
N SER A 209 -55.03 17.66 -10.13
CA SER A 209 -55.81 16.40 -10.26
C SER A 209 -55.27 15.18 -11.05
N ALA A 210 -55.16 14.04 -10.34
CA ALA A 210 -55.01 12.64 -10.80
C ALA A 210 -56.22 12.16 -11.70
N PRO A 211 -56.25 10.97 -12.38
CA PRO A 211 -55.60 9.68 -12.01
C PRO A 211 -55.17 8.66 -13.12
N SER A 212 -54.50 7.58 -12.67
CA SER A 212 -54.42 6.17 -13.18
C SER A 212 -53.64 5.77 -14.46
N ALA A 213 -52.81 4.71 -14.30
CA ALA A 213 -52.00 3.90 -15.24
C ALA A 213 -52.82 3.24 -16.40
N PRO A 214 -52.26 2.55 -17.46
CA PRO A 214 -50.99 1.79 -17.52
C PRO A 214 -50.21 1.67 -18.87
N SER A 215 -49.01 1.05 -18.80
CA SER A 215 -48.27 0.23 -19.81
C SER A 215 -47.68 0.84 -21.11
N ALA A 216 -46.44 0.40 -21.40
CA ALA A 216 -45.52 0.63 -22.54
C ALA A 216 -46.11 0.30 -23.94
N PRO A 217 -45.44 0.51 -25.12
CA PRO A 217 -44.01 0.75 -25.38
C PRO A 217 -43.68 1.74 -26.56
N SER A 218 -42.42 1.74 -27.01
CA SER A 218 -41.93 1.96 -28.39
C SER A 218 -41.26 3.29 -28.80
N ASN A 219 -40.01 3.11 -29.26
CA ASN A 219 -39.19 3.85 -30.22
C ASN A 219 -39.67 5.20 -30.78
N ALA A 220 -38.83 6.23 -30.68
CA ALA A 220 -38.52 7.11 -31.80
C ALA A 220 -37.24 7.92 -31.58
N THR A 221 -36.36 7.82 -32.58
CA THR A 221 -35.29 8.73 -32.99
C THR A 221 -35.60 10.21 -32.77
N GLY A 222 -34.62 10.95 -32.25
CA GLY A 222 -34.68 12.41 -32.21
C GLY A 222 -33.43 13.03 -31.59
N ASN A 223 -32.46 13.35 -32.44
CA ASN A 223 -31.33 14.22 -32.09
C ASN A 223 -31.85 15.65 -31.86
N PRO A 224 -31.32 16.40 -30.89
CA PRO A 224 -31.12 17.83 -31.14
C PRO A 224 -29.74 18.32 -30.71
N ALA A 225 -29.00 18.76 -31.73
CA ALA A 225 -28.18 19.98 -31.80
C ALA A 225 -27.54 20.51 -30.49
N GLU A 226 -26.22 20.33 -30.41
CA GLU A 226 -25.31 21.12 -29.59
C GLU A 226 -25.37 22.62 -29.96
N PRO A 227 -25.44 23.54 -28.99
CA PRO A 227 -25.08 24.93 -29.20
C PRO A 227 -23.55 25.08 -29.21
N GLN A 228 -23.03 25.51 -30.35
CA GLN A 228 -21.63 25.89 -30.56
C GLN A 228 -21.23 27.03 -29.59
N VAL A 229 -20.20 26.80 -28.79
CA VAL A 229 -19.50 27.86 -28.02
C VAL A 229 -18.29 28.36 -28.82
N PRO A 230 -18.08 29.68 -28.97
CA PRO A 230 -16.95 30.22 -29.74
C PRO A 230 -15.61 29.92 -29.06
N LYS A 231 -14.68 29.39 -29.85
CA LYS A 231 -13.27 29.19 -29.52
C LYS A 231 -12.59 30.55 -29.28
N LEU A 232 -12.24 30.85 -28.03
CA LEU A 232 -11.29 31.90 -27.70
C LEU A 232 -9.95 31.25 -27.37
N GLU A 233 -9.00 31.47 -28.26
CA GLU A 233 -7.63 30.99 -28.19
C GLU A 233 -6.84 31.71 -27.08
N GLY A 234 -6.10 30.93 -26.31
CA GLY A 234 -4.84 31.33 -25.70
C GLY A 234 -4.89 32.27 -24.50
N VAL A 235 -5.03 31.71 -23.28
CA VAL A 235 -4.15 31.99 -22.11
C VAL A 235 -4.32 30.81 -21.15
N SER A 236 -3.32 29.95 -21.04
CA SER A 236 -3.25 28.91 -20.01
C SER A 236 -2.76 29.53 -18.69
N ASN A 237 -3.70 29.86 -17.79
CA ASN A 237 -3.40 30.07 -16.37
C ASN A 237 -3.61 28.73 -15.64
N THR A 238 -2.56 27.93 -15.53
CA THR A 238 -2.62 26.68 -14.74
C THR A 238 -2.17 26.98 -13.31
N PRO A 239 -3.00 26.75 -12.27
CA PRO A 239 -2.58 26.79 -10.88
C PRO A 239 -1.55 25.68 -10.58
N PRO A 240 -0.59 25.88 -9.67
CA PRO A 240 0.36 24.84 -9.31
C PRO A 240 -0.37 23.64 -8.66
N GLY A 241 -0.38 22.49 -9.34
CA GLY A 241 -0.93 21.23 -8.81
C GLY A 241 -1.86 20.43 -9.72
N SER A 242 -2.15 20.88 -10.95
CA SER A 242 -2.94 20.10 -11.91
C SER A 242 -2.04 19.27 -12.82
N TYR A 243 -2.21 17.95 -12.79
CA TYR A 243 -1.69 17.04 -13.82
C TYR A 243 -2.71 16.95 -14.94
N SER A 244 -2.26 16.97 -16.19
CA SER A 244 -3.11 16.76 -17.36
C SER A 244 -3.66 15.33 -17.37
N ASP A 245 -4.93 15.15 -17.73
CA ASP A 245 -5.53 13.83 -17.95
C ASP A 245 -4.91 13.11 -19.15
N LEU A 246 -5.13 11.80 -19.28
CA LEU A 246 -4.80 11.06 -20.49
C LEU A 246 -5.67 11.57 -21.68
N PRO A 247 -5.26 11.33 -22.94
CA PRO A 247 -6.02 11.77 -24.13
C PRO A 247 -7.47 11.27 -24.20
N ASP A 248 -7.82 10.26 -23.41
CA ASP A 248 -9.16 9.68 -23.25
C ASP A 248 -9.97 10.31 -22.09
N GLY A 249 -9.45 11.36 -21.44
CA GLY A 249 -10.12 12.11 -20.37
C GLY A 249 -10.10 11.43 -19.00
N ARG A 250 -9.26 10.41 -18.80
CA ARG A 250 -9.13 9.70 -17.52
C ARG A 250 -7.95 10.22 -16.68
N PRO A 251 -8.08 10.23 -15.33
CA PRO A 251 -7.02 10.69 -14.45
C PRO A 251 -5.80 9.75 -14.45
N GLN A 252 -4.59 10.33 -14.44
CA GLN A 252 -3.30 9.64 -14.59
C GLN A 252 -2.78 8.86 -13.35
N TYR A 253 -3.65 8.40 -12.44
CA TYR A 253 -3.19 7.65 -11.27
C TYR A 253 -2.93 6.17 -11.61
N GLY A 254 -1.70 5.70 -11.37
CA GLY A 254 -1.35 4.26 -11.35
C GLY A 254 -0.98 3.62 -12.69
N ILE A 255 -0.86 4.38 -13.79
CA ILE A 255 -0.50 3.85 -15.11
C ILE A 255 0.98 4.14 -15.39
N ARG A 256 1.78 3.13 -15.73
CA ARG A 256 3.09 3.35 -16.35
C ARG A 256 2.86 3.66 -17.82
N VAL A 257 3.05 4.91 -18.22
CA VAL A 257 3.26 5.24 -19.64
C VAL A 257 4.60 4.64 -20.03
N GLN A 258 4.59 3.61 -20.88
CA GLN A 258 5.78 3.12 -21.54
C GLN A 258 6.15 4.20 -22.57
N PRO A 259 7.29 4.90 -22.47
CA PRO A 259 7.71 5.75 -23.57
C PRO A 259 7.93 4.85 -24.79
N ASP A 260 7.39 5.28 -25.93
CA ASP A 260 7.54 4.59 -27.21
C ASP A 260 8.99 4.14 -27.41
N ALA A 261 9.14 2.90 -27.85
CA ALA A 261 10.41 2.27 -28.14
C ALA A 261 11.30 3.21 -28.95
N ALA A 262 12.42 3.62 -28.35
CA ALA A 262 13.50 4.25 -29.09
C ALA A 262 13.93 3.29 -30.22
N PRO A 263 14.15 3.79 -31.45
CA PRO A 263 14.58 2.93 -32.55
C PRO A 263 15.98 2.39 -32.25
N SER A 264 16.11 1.06 -32.24
CA SER A 264 17.39 0.36 -32.21
C SER A 264 18.23 0.79 -33.42
N PRO A 265 19.48 1.27 -33.25
CA PRO A 265 20.37 1.46 -34.37
C PRO A 265 20.94 0.10 -34.81
N ASP A 266 20.77 -0.15 -36.09
CA ASP A 266 21.55 -1.03 -36.96
C ASP A 266 21.45 -2.56 -36.78
N ALA A 267 20.61 -3.10 -37.65
CA ALA A 267 20.80 -4.42 -38.25
C ALA A 267 22.08 -4.44 -39.09
N THR A 268 23.01 -5.33 -38.74
CA THR A 268 24.09 -5.77 -39.64
C THR A 268 23.53 -6.78 -40.65
N PRO A 269 23.83 -6.67 -41.95
CA PRO A 269 23.25 -7.54 -42.96
C PRO A 269 23.94 -8.91 -42.99
N SER A 270 23.10 -9.92 -43.22
CA SER A 270 23.33 -11.31 -43.61
C SER A 270 24.73 -11.68 -44.12
N GLU A 271 25.43 -12.56 -43.38
CA GLU A 271 26.46 -13.43 -43.95
C GLU A 271 25.96 -14.88 -44.00
N THR A 272 25.92 -15.39 -45.23
CA THR A 272 25.65 -16.77 -45.63
C THR A 272 26.72 -17.73 -45.08
N PRO A 273 26.38 -18.90 -44.52
CA PRO A 273 27.38 -19.92 -44.23
C PRO A 273 27.68 -20.72 -45.52
N THR A 274 28.79 -20.41 -46.19
CA THR A 274 29.37 -21.27 -47.24
C THR A 274 30.25 -22.34 -46.60
N GLN A 275 29.81 -23.58 -46.73
CA GLN A 275 30.48 -24.82 -46.38
C GLN A 275 31.77 -25.02 -47.22
N PRO A 276 32.92 -25.38 -46.64
CA PRO A 276 34.05 -25.87 -47.42
C PRO A 276 33.92 -27.39 -47.63
N GLN A 277 33.68 -27.76 -48.89
CA GLN A 277 33.88 -29.09 -49.45
C GLN A 277 35.35 -29.52 -49.31
N ALA A 278 35.54 -30.81 -49.01
CA ALA A 278 36.80 -31.50 -49.17
C ALA A 278 37.19 -31.53 -50.65
N GLU A 279 38.43 -31.16 -50.98
CA GLU A 279 39.06 -31.50 -52.25
C GLU A 279 40.49 -31.96 -51.98
N GLN A 280 40.75 -33.17 -52.47
CA GLN A 280 42.02 -33.89 -52.43
C GLN A 280 42.96 -33.30 -53.48
N GLU A 281 44.24 -33.10 -53.15
CA GLU A 281 45.28 -32.87 -54.17
C GLU A 281 46.19 -34.10 -54.31
N PRO A 282 46.60 -34.48 -55.54
CA PRO A 282 47.23 -35.76 -55.85
C PRO A 282 48.77 -35.73 -55.89
N LYS A 283 49.36 -36.93 -55.95
CA LYS A 283 50.79 -37.20 -56.13
C LYS A 283 51.36 -36.77 -57.49
N GLN A 284 52.61 -36.29 -57.49
CA GLN A 284 53.76 -36.62 -58.37
C GLN A 284 54.90 -35.64 -57.99
N ASN A 285 56.19 -35.97 -57.87
CA ASN A 285 57.03 -36.97 -58.54
C ASN A 285 58.25 -37.28 -57.66
#